data_AF-A0A090R7H5-F1
#
_entry.id   AF-A0A090R7H5-F1
#
_cell.length_a   1.000
_cell.length_b   1.000
_cell.length_c   1.000
_cell.angle_alpha   90.00
_cell.angle_beta   90.00
_cell.angle_gamma   90.00
#
_symmetry.space_group_name_H-M   'P 1'
#
loop_
_entity.id
_entity.type
_entity.pdbx_description
1 polymer ?
#
loop_
_entity_poly.entity_id
_entity_poly.type
_entity_poly.pdbx_seq_one_letter_code
_entity_poly.pdbx_strand_id
1 'polypeptide(L)' 'MALINISNAQLAYGDHALLDKAEFLLQPNERVCLVGRMVRVSRP' A
#
# COMPACT_ATOMS: atom_id res chain seq x y z
N MET A 1 -6.12 -5.53 19.44
CA MET A 1 -6.97 -5.63 18.24
C MET A 1 -6.46 -4.58 17.26
N ALA A 2 -6.10 -4.97 16.03
CA ALA A 2 -5.62 -4.00 15.05
C ALA A 2 -6.72 -2.99 14.71
N LEU A 3 -6.37 -1.71 14.59
CA LEU A 3 -7.26 -0.66 14.07
C LEU A 3 -7.43 -0.78 12.56
N ILE A 4 -6.35 -1.09 11.86
CA ILE A 4 -6.33 -1.33 10.42
C ILE A 4 -5.62 -2.65 10.17
N ASN A 5 -6.23 -3.49 9.34
CA ASN A 5 -5.63 -4.71 8.83
C ASN A 5 -5.89 -4.78 7.33
N ILE A 6 -4.82 -4.72 6.55
CA ILE A 6 -4.80 -4.86 5.10
C ILE A 6 -4.03 -6.15 4.81
N SER A 7 -4.72 -7.10 4.19
CA SER A 7 -4.14 -8.39 3.83
C SER A 7 -4.20 -8.61 2.32
N ASN A 8 -3.13 -9.17 1.75
CA ASN A 8 -2.97 -9.44 0.33
C ASN A 8 -3.35 -8.26 -0.58
N ALA A 9 -3.01 -7.03 -0.19
CA ALA A 9 -3.35 -5.85 -0.99
C ALA A 9 -2.62 -5.87 -2.33
N GLN A 10 -3.41 -5.69 -3.39
CA GLN A 10 -2.95 -5.61 -4.76
C GLN A 10 -3.46 -4.32 -5.40
N LEU A 11 -2.56 -3.61 -6.07
CA LEU A 11 -2.88 -2.41 -6.82
C LEU A 11 -1.99 -2.41 -8.05
N ALA A 12 -2.57 -2.24 -9.22
CA ALA A 12 -1.83 -2.19 -10.47
C ALA A 12 -2.37 -1.09 -11.37
N TYR A 13 -1.51 -0.59 -12.24
CA TYR A 13 -1.88 0.29 -13.34
C TYR A 13 -1.38 -0.29 -14.66
N GLY A 14 -2.30 -0.75 -15.51
CA GLY A 14 -1.97 -1.58 -16.67
C GLY A 14 -1.27 -2.86 -16.21
N ASP A 15 -0.14 -3.19 -16.85
CA ASP A 15 0.67 -4.36 -16.51
C ASP A 15 1.64 -4.11 -15.34
N HIS A 16 1.66 -2.89 -14.78
CA HIS A 16 2.58 -2.53 -13.71
C HIS A 16 1.93 -2.65 -12.33
N ALA A 17 2.42 -3.57 -11.51
CA ALA A 17 2.01 -3.72 -10.12
C ALA A 17 2.60 -2.58 -9.25
N LEU A 18 1.73 -1.79 -8.64
CA LEU A 18 2.05 -0.75 -7.66
C LEU A 18 2.09 -1.28 -6.23
N LEU A 19 1.24 -2.26 -5.92
CA LEU A 19 1.27 -3.05 -4.69
C LEU A 19 1.08 -4.51 -5.09
N ASP A 20 1.97 -5.39 -4.63
CA ASP A 20 1.90 -6.83 -4.87
C ASP A 20 1.83 -7.57 -3.53
N LYS A 21 0.64 -8.10 -3.23
CA LYS A 21 0.33 -8.87 -2.01
C LYS A 21 0.86 -8.23 -0.73
N ALA A 22 0.66 -6.92 -0.60
CA ALA A 22 1.14 -6.18 0.55
C ALA A 22 0.31 -6.50 1.81
N GLU A 23 1.01 -6.64 2.93
CA GLU A 23 0.43 -6.85 4.26
C GLU A 23 0.70 -5.60 5.11
N PHE A 24 -0.34 -5.08 5.77
CA PHE A 24 -0.20 -3.92 6.64
C PHE A 24 -1.13 -4.02 7.84
N LEU A 25 -0.58 -3.84 9.04
CA LEU A 25 -1.29 -3.86 10.31
C LEU A 25 -0.96 -2.58 11.07
N LEU A 26 -1.99 -1.90 11.57
CA LEU A 26 -1.85 -0.74 12.44
C LEU A 26 -2.51 -1.02 13.78
N GLN A 27 -1.75 -0.90 14.86
CA GLN A 27 -2.25 -1.07 16.22
C GLN A 27 -2.77 0.25 16.81
N PRO A 28 -3.62 0.19 17.86
CA PRO A 28 -3.98 1.36 18.63
C PRO A 28 -2.75 2.11 19.16
N ASN A 29 -2.76 3.44 19.04
CA ASN A 29 -1.68 4.35 19.41
C ASN A 29 -0.38 4.23 18.59
N GLU A 30 -0.36 3.39 17.55
CA GLU A 30 0.76 3.31 16.62
C GLU A 30 0.71 4.50 15.65
N ARG A 31 1.84 5.20 15.50
CA ARG A 31 2.01 6.30 14.55
C ARG A 31 2.88 5.82 13.41
N VAL A 32 2.30 5.81 12.21
CA VAL A 32 2.99 5.42 10.98
C VAL A 32 2.96 6.58 9.99
N CYS A 33 3.96 6.64 9.11
CA CYS A 33 3.98 7.54 7.97
C CYS A 33 4.12 6.71 6.70
N LEU A 34 3.34 7.04 5.68
CA LEU A 34 3.48 6.44 4.37
C LEU A 34 4.56 7.21 3.59
N VAL A 35 5.62 6.51 3.22
CA VAL A 35 6.69 7.05 2.38
C VAL A 35 6.73 6.29 1.07
N GLY A 36 7.03 7.00 -0.01
CA GLY A 36 7.12 6.41 -1.33
C GLY A 36 7.92 7.32 -2.25
N ARG A 37 8.54 6.70 -3.25
CA ARG A 37 9.10 7.47 -4.38
C ARG A 37 7.92 7.87 -5.27
N MET A 38 7.96 9.09 -5.79
CA MET A 38 6.96 9.50 -6.78
C MET A 38 7.15 8.64 -8.04
N VAL A 39 6.24 7.69 -8.26
CA VAL A 39 6.20 6.90 -9.49
C VAL A 39 5.32 7.66 -10.47
N ARG A 40 5.88 8.15 -11.58
CA ARG A 40 5.07 8.70 -12.68
C ARG A 40 4.34 7.54 -13.34
N VAL A 41 3.04 7.50 -13.15
CA VAL A 41 2.15 6.67 -13.95
C VAL A 41 1.90 7.42 -15.26
N SER A 42 2.76 7.18 -16.27
CA SER A 42 2.52 7.74 -17.60
C SER A 42 1.35 7.01 -18.23
N ARG A 43 0.23 7.72 -18.43
CA ARG A 43 -0.83 7.27 -19.33
C ARG A 43 -0.31 7.27 -20.77
N PRO A 44 -0.74 6.34 -21.65
CA PRO A 44 -0.79 6.65 -23.07
C PRO A 44 -1.77 7.80 -23.34
#